data_AF-A0A968VKF1-F1
#
_entry.id   AF-A0A968VKF1-F1
#
_cell.length_a   1.000
_cell.length_b   1.000
_cell.length_c   1.000
_cell.angle_alpha   90.00
_cell.angle_beta   90.00
_cell.angle_gamma   90.00
#
_symmetry.space_group_name_H-M   'P 1'
#
loop_
_entity.id
_entity.type
_entity.pdbx_description
1 polymer ?
#
loop_
_entity_poly.entity_id
_entity_poly.type
_entity_poly.pdbx_seq_one_letter_code
_entity_poly.pdbx_strand_id
1 'polypeptide(L)'
;MMKVLNGYVSGFGQEVGIYIGRAGKGKAGSVLANPFHIGKDGNRSEVIAKYRVWLWKKMQEKDPQVLTELRRIHAEQANVICFCSPQPCHGDVVLKAAKWLAEQ
;
A
#
# COMPACT_ATOMS: atom_id res chain seq x y z
N MET A 1 -10.42 7.32 -10.73
CA MET A 1 -9.09 7.52 -10.13
C MET A 1 -9.01 6.66 -8.87
N MET A 2 -8.00 5.80 -8.76
CA MET A 2 -7.79 4.90 -7.61
C MET A 2 -7.64 5.71 -6.31
N LYS A 3 -8.18 5.19 -5.20
CA LYS A 3 -8.14 5.84 -3.88
C LYS A 3 -7.71 4.87 -2.78
N VAL A 4 -7.31 5.43 -1.64
CA VAL A 4 -7.07 4.67 -0.41
C VAL A 4 -8.34 4.65 0.44
N LEU A 5 -8.96 3.49 0.55
CA LEU A 5 -10.20 3.28 1.29
C LEU A 5 -9.91 2.82 2.74
N ASN A 6 -10.73 3.29 3.67
CA ASN A 6 -10.75 2.74 5.02
C ASN A 6 -11.56 1.44 5.02
N GLY A 7 -10.93 0.32 5.32
CA GLY A 7 -11.63 -0.98 5.29
C GLY A 7 -12.69 -1.17 6.37
N TYR A 8 -12.68 -0.41 7.47
CA TYR A 8 -13.79 -0.41 8.44
C TYR A 8 -15.04 0.27 7.92
N VAL A 9 -14.89 1.17 6.94
CA VAL A 9 -16.01 1.92 6.34
C VAL A 9 -16.46 1.23 5.05
N SER A 10 -15.52 0.88 4.19
CA SER A 10 -15.79 0.35 2.85
C SER A 10 -15.83 -1.18 2.79
N GLY A 11 -15.40 -1.87 3.84
CA GLY A 11 -15.20 -3.32 3.81
C GLY A 11 -13.85 -3.73 3.23
N PHE A 12 -13.64 -5.05 3.08
CA PHE A 12 -12.38 -5.65 2.65
C PHE A 12 -12.56 -6.68 1.51
N GLY A 13 -13.70 -6.63 0.82
CA GLY A 13 -13.95 -7.46 -0.34
C GLY A 13 -13.04 -7.07 -1.51
N GLN A 14 -12.67 -8.04 -2.35
CA GLN A 14 -11.83 -7.78 -3.53
C GLN A 14 -12.54 -6.85 -4.53
N GLU A 15 -13.87 -6.88 -4.56
CA GLU A 15 -14.73 -5.98 -5.33
C GLU A 15 -14.64 -4.51 -4.87
N VAL A 16 -14.20 -4.28 -3.63
CA VAL A 16 -14.01 -2.93 -3.06
C VAL A 16 -12.60 -2.42 -3.39
N GLY A 17 -11.60 -3.30 -3.30
CA GLY A 17 -10.21 -2.98 -3.56
C GLY A 17 -9.22 -3.99 -2.98
N ILE A 18 -7.94 -3.74 -3.22
CA ILE A 18 -6.83 -4.61 -2.81
C ILE A 18 -6.33 -4.22 -1.42
N TYR A 19 -6.34 -5.17 -0.47
CA TYR A 19 -5.80 -4.93 0.86
C TYR A 19 -4.26 -4.85 0.85
N ILE A 20 -3.73 -3.74 1.36
CA ILE A 20 -2.28 -3.45 1.36
C ILE A 20 -1.69 -3.32 2.77
N GLY A 21 -2.44 -3.73 3.79
CA GLY A 21 -2.04 -3.59 5.19
C GLY A 21 -1.23 -4.78 5.70
N ARG A 22 -0.72 -4.65 6.93
CA ARG A 22 -0.01 -5.72 7.65
C ARG A 22 -0.94 -6.88 8.00
N ALA A 23 -0.35 -8.05 8.29
CA ALA A 23 -1.09 -9.17 8.86
C ALA A 23 -1.69 -8.79 10.22
N GLY A 24 -2.91 -9.25 10.50
CA GLY A 24 -3.64 -8.97 11.73
C GLY A 24 -5.09 -8.59 11.48
N LYS A 25 -5.89 -8.50 12.54
CA LYS A 25 -7.34 -8.18 12.47
C LYS A 25 -8.10 -9.09 11.49
N GLY A 26 -7.73 -10.37 11.44
CA GLY A 26 -8.33 -11.35 10.53
C GLY A 26 -7.91 -11.23 9.07
N LYS A 27 -6.86 -10.45 8.75
CA LYS A 27 -6.33 -10.30 7.39
C LYS A 27 -4.92 -10.87 7.27
N ALA A 28 -4.67 -11.57 6.15
CA ALA A 28 -3.33 -11.90 5.71
C ALA A 28 -2.56 -10.61 5.36
N GLY A 29 -1.25 -10.60 5.60
CA GLY A 29 -0.40 -9.46 5.29
C GLY A 29 -0.17 -9.31 3.79
N SER A 30 -0.15 -8.07 3.32
CA SER A 30 0.23 -7.75 1.94
C SER A 30 1.75 -7.65 1.81
N VAL A 31 2.28 -8.00 0.64
CA VAL A 31 3.68 -7.72 0.24
C VAL A 31 3.98 -6.22 0.16
N LEU A 32 2.94 -5.39 0.06
CA LEU A 32 3.02 -3.92 0.09
C LEU A 32 2.79 -3.33 1.48
N ALA A 33 2.67 -4.15 2.53
CA ALA A 33 2.48 -3.66 3.89
C ALA A 33 3.65 -2.79 4.35
N ASN A 34 3.35 -1.69 5.06
CA ASN A 34 4.40 -0.87 5.64
C ASN A 34 5.13 -1.64 6.78
N PRO A 35 6.45 -1.92 6.67
CA PRO A 35 7.18 -2.62 7.72
C PRO A 35 7.46 -1.74 8.95
N PHE A 36 7.32 -0.42 8.82
CA PHE A 36 7.56 0.54 9.89
C PHE A 36 6.29 0.79 10.72
N HIS A 37 6.48 0.93 12.03
CA HIS A 37 5.44 1.06 13.04
C HIS A 37 5.48 2.45 13.68
N ILE A 38 4.32 3.11 13.74
CA ILE A 38 4.19 4.39 14.45
C ILE A 38 4.52 4.17 15.93
N GLY A 39 5.28 5.11 16.53
CA GLY A 39 5.76 5.05 17.90
C GLY A 39 7.10 4.33 18.04
N LYS A 40 7.29 3.19 17.39
CA LYS A 40 8.56 2.44 17.39
C LYS A 40 9.58 3.00 16.40
N ASP A 41 9.14 3.24 15.16
CA ASP A 41 9.99 3.64 14.04
C ASP A 41 9.82 5.13 13.68
N GLY A 42 9.02 5.88 14.44
CA GLY A 42 8.77 7.30 14.25
C GLY A 42 7.28 7.67 14.31
N ASN A 43 6.99 8.94 14.04
CA ASN A 43 5.63 9.42 13.85
C ASN A 43 5.05 9.01 12.49
N ARG A 44 3.77 9.29 12.24
CA ARG A 44 3.06 8.91 11.00
C ARG A 44 3.78 9.38 9.73
N SER A 45 4.20 10.64 9.70
CA SER A 45 4.87 11.22 8.54
C SER A 45 6.24 10.57 8.30
N GLU A 46 7.00 10.33 9.36
CA GLU A 46 8.31 9.66 9.30
C GLU A 46 8.20 8.22 8.79
N VAL A 47 7.26 7.42 9.30
CA VAL A 47 7.10 6.03 8.84
C VAL A 47 6.59 5.94 7.40
N ILE A 48 5.84 6.94 6.92
CA ILE A 48 5.44 7.04 5.50
C ILE A 48 6.63 7.44 4.63
N ALA A 49 7.48 8.36 5.09
CA ALA A 49 8.70 8.73 4.40
C ALA A 49 9.67 7.55 4.29
N LYS A 50 9.88 6.81 5.39
CA LYS A 50 10.65 5.56 5.41
C LYS A 50 10.06 4.52 4.46
N TYR A 51 8.74 4.35 4.45
CA TYR A 51 8.06 3.45 3.54
C TYR A 51 8.29 3.81 2.06
N ARG A 52 8.26 5.09 1.70
CA ARG A 52 8.55 5.52 0.32
C ARG A 52 9.94 5.09 -0.14
N VAL A 53 10.95 5.29 0.70
CA VAL A 53 12.33 4.86 0.40
C VAL A 53 12.41 3.34 0.29
N TRP A 54 11.77 2.63 1.22
CA TRP A 54 11.72 1.16 1.21
C TRP A 54 11.07 0.59 -0.06
N LEU A 55 9.90 1.11 -0.44
CA LEU A 55 9.17 0.64 -1.62
C LEU A 55 9.97 0.91 -2.89
N TRP A 56 10.58 2.10 -3.00
CA TRP A 56 11.42 2.44 -4.13
C TRP A 56 12.62 1.49 -4.25
N LYS A 57 13.29 1.20 -3.14
CA LYS A 57 14.40 0.22 -3.12
C LYS A 57 13.92 -1.15 -3.60
N LYS A 58 12.77 -1.64 -3.13
CA LYS A 58 12.18 -2.90 -3.58
C LYS A 58 11.91 -2.93 -5.08
N MET A 59 11.44 -1.83 -5.65
CA MET A 59 11.24 -1.70 -7.09
C MET A 59 12.56 -1.73 -7.86
N GLN A 60 13.59 -1.03 -7.38
CA GLN A 60 14.94 -1.02 -7.98
C GLN A 60 15.61 -2.40 -7.94
N GLU A 61 15.42 -3.15 -6.84
CA GLU A 61 15.87 -4.53 -6.69
C GLU A 61 15.06 -5.54 -7.52
N LYS A 62 14.04 -5.07 -8.25
CA LYS A 62 13.11 -5.89 -9.05
C LYS A 62 12.46 -7.01 -8.24
N ASP A 63 12.07 -6.73 -6.99
CA ASP A 63 11.37 -7.69 -6.14
C ASP A 63 10.09 -8.17 -6.85
N PRO A 64 10.00 -9.46 -7.24
CA PRO A 64 8.96 -9.93 -8.16
C PRO A 64 7.57 -9.85 -7.55
N GLN A 65 7.45 -10.02 -6.23
CA GLN A 65 6.16 -9.96 -5.54
C GLN A 65 5.65 -8.53 -5.47
N VAL A 66 6.52 -7.58 -5.12
CA VAL A 66 6.18 -6.15 -5.08
C VAL A 66 5.79 -5.64 -6.46
N LEU A 67 6.59 -5.93 -7.49
CA LEU A 67 6.31 -5.47 -8.86
C LEU A 67 5.00 -6.06 -9.41
N THR A 68 4.74 -7.34 -9.14
CA THR A 68 3.49 -8.00 -9.57
C THR A 68 2.28 -7.33 -8.94
N GLU A 69 2.31 -7.07 -7.63
CA GLU A 69 1.17 -6.46 -6.93
C GLU A 69 0.94 -5.00 -7.35
N LEU A 70 2.01 -4.22 -7.59
CA LEU A 70 1.89 -2.86 -8.13
C LEU A 70 1.27 -2.85 -9.54
N ARG A 71 1.72 -3.76 -10.41
CA ARG A 71 1.13 -3.91 -11.75
C ARG A 71 -0.33 -4.32 -11.69
N ARG A 72 -0.68 -5.25 -10.79
CA ARG A 72 -2.05 -5.69 -10.56
C ARG A 72 -2.96 -4.53 -10.17
N ILE A 73 -2.54 -3.71 -9.20
CA ILE A 73 -3.29 -2.51 -8.77
C ILE A 73 -3.59 -1.60 -9.95
N HIS A 74 -2.59 -1.31 -10.79
CA HIS A 74 -2.79 -0.44 -11.96
C HIS A 74 -3.66 -1.08 -13.04
N ALA A 75 -3.41 -2.35 -13.38
CA ALA A 75 -4.14 -3.07 -14.43
C ALA A 75 -5.63 -3.20 -14.10
N GLU A 76 -5.96 -3.49 -12.84
CA GLU A 76 -7.35 -3.59 -12.36
C GLU A 76 -7.98 -2.22 -12.08
N GLN A 77 -7.22 -1.12 -12.18
CA GLN A 77 -7.62 0.22 -11.72
C GLN A 77 -8.20 0.18 -10.29
N ALA A 78 -7.61 -0.67 -9.44
CA ALA A 78 -8.16 -1.03 -8.15
C ALA A 78 -7.89 0.06 -7.10
N ASN A 79 -8.89 0.32 -6.26
CA ASN A 79 -8.63 1.02 -5.00
C ASN A 79 -7.76 0.15 -4.09
N VAL A 80 -7.06 0.77 -3.15
CA VAL A 80 -6.31 0.04 -2.12
C VAL A 80 -6.97 0.24 -0.76
N ILE A 81 -6.95 -0.80 0.07
CA ILE A 81 -7.64 -0.83 1.36
C ILE A 81 -6.61 -0.85 2.48
N CYS A 82 -6.77 0.06 3.44
CA CYS A 82 -5.98 0.12 4.66
C CYS A 82 -6.86 0.51 5.85
N PHE A 83 -6.36 0.30 7.07
CA PHE A 83 -7.01 0.78 8.29
C PHE A 83 -6.70 2.24 8.62
N CYS A 84 -5.70 2.85 7.97
CA CYS A 84 -5.19 4.18 8.35
C CYS A 84 -5.99 5.36 7.78
N SER A 85 -6.57 5.21 6.57
CA SER A 85 -7.38 6.26 5.93
C SER A 85 -8.54 6.67 6.85
N PRO A 86 -8.94 7.94 6.97
CA PRO A 86 -8.56 9.10 6.16
C PRO A 86 -7.26 9.79 6.59
N GLN A 87 -6.59 9.32 7.65
CA GLN A 87 -5.28 9.87 8.02
C GLN A 87 -4.23 9.53 6.94
N PRO A 88 -3.13 10.29 6.84
CA PRO A 88 -2.05 10.00 5.91
C PRO A 88 -1.66 8.51 5.97
N CYS A 89 -1.62 7.89 4.78
CA CYS A 89 -1.51 6.45 4.64
C CYS A 89 -0.36 6.10 3.69
N HIS A 90 0.26 4.93 3.91
CA HIS A 90 1.25 4.42 2.96
C HIS A 90 0.61 4.05 1.61
N GLY A 91 -0.71 3.82 1.58
CA GLY A 91 -1.45 3.56 0.35
C GLY A 91 -1.32 4.67 -0.69
N ASP A 92 -1.16 5.93 -0.27
CA ASP A 92 -0.93 7.04 -1.20
C ASP A 92 0.40 6.87 -1.95
N VAL A 93 1.41 6.29 -1.30
CA VAL A 93 2.69 5.96 -1.90
C VAL A 93 2.55 4.76 -2.85
N VAL A 94 1.79 3.73 -2.45
CA VAL A 94 1.50 2.57 -3.29
C VAL A 94 0.82 2.97 -4.61
N LEU A 95 -0.22 3.79 -4.55
CA LEU A 95 -0.95 4.21 -5.76
C LEU A 95 -0.05 5.03 -6.71
N LYS A 96 0.82 5.90 -6.16
CA LYS A 96 1.80 6.65 -6.95
C LYS A 96 2.83 5.73 -7.60
N ALA A 97 3.33 4.74 -6.87
CA ALA A 97 4.29 3.76 -7.38
C ALA A 97 3.68 2.87 -8.47
N ALA A 98 2.44 2.40 -8.29
CA ALA A 98 1.73 1.61 -9.29
C ALA A 98 1.51 2.39 -10.59
N LYS A 99 1.12 3.65 -10.49
CA LYS A 99 1.00 4.55 -11.64
C LYS A 99 2.34 4.75 -12.34
N TRP A 100 3.37 5.16 -11.60
CA TRP A 100 4.70 5.42 -12.16
C TRP A 100 5.25 4.20 -12.90
N LEU A 101 5.10 3.00 -12.30
CA LEU A 101 5.59 1.74 -12.87
C LEU A 101 4.90 1.36 -14.19
N ALA A 102 3.63 1.73 -14.36
CA ALA A 102 2.90 1.46 -15.59
C ALA A 102 3.21 2.45 -16.73
N GLU A 103 3.85 3.58 -16.39
CA GLU A 103 4.26 4.63 -17.33
C GLU A 103 5.74 4.51 -17.74
N GLN A 104 6.47 3.50 -17.25
CA GLN A 104 7.84 3.19 -17.67
C GLN A 104 7.86 2.16 -18.79
#